data_AF-A0A6M1E3K2-F1
#
_entry.id   AF-A0A6M1E3K2-F1
#
_cell.length_a   1.000
_cell.length_b   1.000
_cell.length_c   1.000
_cell.angle_alpha   90.00
_cell.angle_beta   90.00
_cell.angle_gamma   90.00
#
_symmetry.space_group_name_H-M   'P 1'
#
loop_
_entity.id
_entity.type
_entity.pdbx_description
1 polymer ?
#
loop_
_entity_poly.entity_id
_entity_poly.type
_entity_poly.pdbx_seq_one_letter_code
_entity_poly.pdbx_strand_id
1 'polypeptide(L)'
;MDNDQQRFDPLGGDYAKDNFKVYYRGRELKDASVLSFEYLGGGYAKDNWRVFYRGTVIKDASAYSFEYIEDGYAKDNWRIFYRGNILGDAAVLSFKLLGDGYAKDNWRVYYKGALIKDASASSFEYVKNGYAKDNWRRYYKGRASKY
;
A
#
# COMPACT_ATOMS: atom_id res chain seq x y z
N MET A 1 -33.51 -9.36 29.96
CA MET A 1 -32.16 -9.89 29.68
C MET A 1 -31.60 -8.98 28.61
N ASP A 2 -30.63 -8.14 28.98
CA ASP A 2 -30.10 -7.10 28.11
C ASP A 2 -29.46 -7.72 26.88
N ASN A 3 -29.99 -7.35 25.72
CA ASN A 3 -29.37 -7.62 24.45
C ASN A 3 -28.28 -6.56 24.27
N ASP A 4 -27.14 -6.77 24.93
CA ASP A 4 -25.88 -6.07 24.64
C ASP A 4 -25.46 -6.46 23.22
N GLN A 5 -26.13 -5.86 22.22
CA GLN A 5 -25.67 -5.89 20.86
C GLN A 5 -24.31 -5.21 20.85
N GLN A 6 -23.25 -6.02 20.67
CA GLN A 6 -21.91 -5.52 20.43
C GLN A 6 -21.99 -4.45 19.35
N ARG A 7 -21.79 -3.20 19.77
CA ARG A 7 -21.82 -2.06 18.89
C ARG A 7 -20.48 -2.01 18.16
N PHE A 8 -20.53 -2.30 16.88
CA PHE A 8 -19.36 -2.20 16.01
C PHE A 8 -19.21 -0.77 15.51
N ASP A 9 -18.02 -0.21 15.70
CA ASP A 9 -17.60 1.06 15.12
C ASP A 9 -16.87 0.77 13.80
N PRO A 10 -17.46 1.13 12.64
CA PRO A 10 -16.80 0.96 11.36
C PRO A 10 -15.65 1.96 11.23
N LEU A 11 -14.47 1.48 10.84
CA LEU A 11 -13.27 2.29 10.63
C LEU A 11 -13.01 2.58 9.14
N GLY A 12 -13.61 1.80 8.25
CA GLY A 12 -13.44 1.90 6.80
C GLY A 12 -12.65 0.74 6.21
N GLY A 13 -12.77 0.54 4.89
CA GLY A 13 -12.04 -0.51 4.17
C GLY A 13 -12.28 -1.94 4.69
N ASP A 14 -13.51 -2.23 5.12
CA ASP A 14 -13.94 -3.47 5.79
C ASP A 14 -13.37 -3.72 7.20
N TYR A 15 -12.69 -2.72 7.79
CA TYR A 15 -12.30 -2.74 9.20
C TYR A 15 -13.41 -2.20 10.10
N ALA A 16 -13.56 -2.82 11.26
CA ALA A 16 -14.41 -2.37 12.35
C ALA A 16 -13.78 -2.72 13.68
N LYS A 17 -14.21 -2.09 14.76
CA LYS A 17 -13.83 -2.47 16.12
C LYS A 17 -15.02 -2.41 17.07
N ASP A 18 -14.93 -3.12 18.18
CA ASP A 18 -15.74 -2.87 19.36
C ASP A 18 -14.82 -2.39 20.50
N ASN A 19 -15.32 -2.35 21.74
CA ASN A 19 -14.53 -1.93 22.91
C ASN A 19 -13.33 -2.86 23.23
N PHE A 20 -13.31 -4.08 22.71
CA PHE A 20 -12.39 -5.15 23.09
C PHE A 20 -11.61 -5.76 21.92
N LYS A 21 -12.10 -5.63 20.69
CA LYS A 21 -11.60 -6.35 19.52
C LYS A 21 -11.62 -5.51 18.26
N VAL A 22 -10.69 -5.82 17.36
CA VAL A 22 -10.65 -5.29 16.00
C VAL A 22 -11.01 -6.40 15.03
N TYR A 23 -11.71 -6.07 13.95
CA TYR A 23 -12.19 -7.00 12.94
C TYR A 23 -11.88 -6.52 11.54
N TYR A 24 -11.65 -7.48 10.64
CA TYR A 24 -11.62 -7.28 9.19
C TYR A 24 -12.59 -8.26 8.55
N ARG A 25 -13.62 -7.76 7.85
CA ARG A 25 -14.70 -8.58 7.26
C ARG A 25 -15.33 -9.55 8.26
N GLY A 26 -15.57 -9.06 9.49
CA GLY A 26 -16.15 -9.84 10.59
C GLY A 26 -15.22 -10.86 11.25
N ARG A 27 -13.95 -10.96 10.82
CA ARG A 27 -12.95 -11.82 11.46
C ARG A 27 -12.09 -11.01 12.41
N GLU A 28 -11.95 -11.49 13.65
CA GLU A 28 -11.12 -10.86 14.68
C GLU A 28 -9.64 -10.84 14.30
N LEU A 29 -8.98 -9.69 14.50
CA LEU A 29 -7.53 -9.53 14.43
C LEU A 29 -6.96 -9.66 15.85
N LYS A 30 -6.54 -10.87 16.22
CA LYS A 30 -6.02 -11.15 17.58
C LYS A 30 -4.78 -10.34 17.96
N ASP A 31 -4.00 -9.92 16.98
CA ASP A 31 -2.74 -9.20 17.19
C ASP A 31 -2.93 -7.66 17.19
N ALA A 32 -4.15 -7.16 17.03
CA ALA A 32 -4.42 -5.73 16.91
C ALA A 32 -4.68 -5.06 18.27
N SER A 33 -4.04 -3.91 18.50
CA SER A 33 -4.34 -3.07 19.66
C SER A 33 -5.52 -2.14 19.38
N VAL A 34 -6.70 -2.50 19.90
CA VAL A 34 -7.98 -1.76 19.74
C VAL A 34 -7.87 -0.27 20.04
N LEU A 35 -7.11 0.08 21.08
CA LEU A 35 -6.96 1.46 21.57
C LEU A 35 -6.27 2.38 20.57
N SER A 36 -5.36 1.84 19.75
CA SER A 36 -4.57 2.61 18.78
C SER A 36 -4.86 2.24 17.34
N PHE A 37 -5.80 1.33 17.10
CA PHE A 37 -6.09 0.85 15.76
C PHE A 37 -6.77 1.93 14.92
N GLU A 38 -6.17 2.22 13.77
CA GLU A 38 -6.64 3.19 12.80
C GLU A 38 -6.57 2.63 11.37
N TYR A 39 -7.58 3.00 10.57
CA TYR A 39 -7.59 2.71 9.14
C TYR A 39 -6.88 3.83 8.37
N LEU A 40 -5.92 3.47 7.51
CA LEU A 40 -5.08 4.43 6.78
C LEU A 40 -5.54 4.67 5.34
N GLY A 41 -6.39 3.80 4.78
CA GLY A 41 -6.76 3.85 3.37
C GLY A 41 -6.19 2.69 2.54
N GLY A 42 -6.76 2.45 1.36
CA GLY A 42 -6.24 1.43 0.41
C GLY A 42 -6.25 -0.02 0.91
N GLY A 43 -6.92 -0.32 2.03
CA GLY A 43 -6.87 -1.61 2.73
C GLY A 43 -5.77 -1.72 3.81
N TYR A 44 -4.99 -0.65 4.01
CA TYR A 44 -4.02 -0.55 5.10
C TYR A 44 -4.67 -0.04 6.38
N ALA A 45 -4.21 -0.58 7.50
CA ALA A 45 -4.52 -0.12 8.84
C ALA A 45 -3.26 -0.29 9.70
N LYS A 46 -3.17 0.40 10.83
CA LYS A 46 -2.11 0.18 11.81
C LYS A 46 -2.63 0.32 13.23
N ASP A 47 -1.86 -0.22 14.15
CA ASP A 47 -1.87 0.19 15.54
C ASP A 47 -0.48 0.73 15.91
N ASN A 48 -0.23 1.04 17.19
CA ASN A 48 1.07 1.58 17.61
C ASN A 48 2.27 0.63 17.38
N TRP A 49 2.03 -0.65 17.10
CA TRP A 49 3.05 -1.70 17.05
C TRP A 49 3.13 -2.40 15.69
N ARG A 50 2.00 -2.52 14.99
CA ARG A 50 1.84 -3.36 13.81
C ARG A 50 1.13 -2.62 12.70
N VAL A 51 1.45 -3.02 11.48
CA VAL A 51 0.75 -2.59 10.27
C VAL A 51 0.04 -3.78 9.66
N PHE A 52 -1.15 -3.55 9.15
CA PHE A 52 -2.03 -4.55 8.58
C PHE A 52 -2.40 -4.19 7.14
N TYR A 53 -2.44 -5.19 6.27
CA TYR A 53 -3.07 -5.10 4.96
C TYR A 53 -4.21 -6.12 4.90
N ARG A 54 -5.45 -5.64 4.77
CA ARG A 54 -6.66 -6.48 4.71
C ARG A 54 -6.70 -7.59 5.77
N GLY A 55 -6.47 -7.20 7.02
CA GLY A 55 -6.47 -8.11 8.18
C GLY A 55 -5.20 -8.94 8.36
N THR A 56 -4.21 -8.83 7.47
CA THR A 56 -2.94 -9.57 7.56
C THR A 56 -1.83 -8.65 8.06
N VAL A 57 -1.06 -9.08 9.06
CA VAL A 57 0.10 -8.32 9.55
C VAL A 57 1.17 -8.24 8.46
N ILE A 58 1.64 -7.04 8.17
CA ILE A 58 2.80 -6.79 7.30
C ILE A 58 4.04 -6.91 8.16
N LYS A 59 4.82 -7.97 7.94
CA LYS A 59 6.10 -8.14 8.62
C LYS A 59 7.08 -7.06 8.16
N ASP A 60 7.95 -6.65 9.07
CA ASP A 60 9.00 -5.66 8.85
C ASP A 60 8.51 -4.23 8.53
N ALA A 61 7.21 -3.94 8.62
CA ALA A 61 6.71 -2.57 8.51
C ALA A 61 6.89 -1.81 9.83
N SER A 62 7.44 -0.59 9.76
CA SER A 62 7.54 0.30 10.93
C SER A 62 6.22 1.04 11.15
N ALA A 63 5.38 0.55 12.07
CA ALA A 63 4.09 1.19 12.38
C ALA A 63 4.21 2.68 12.74
N TYR A 64 5.29 3.05 13.43
CA TYR A 64 5.58 4.43 13.82
C TYR A 64 5.60 5.41 12.64
N SER A 65 6.21 5.02 11.51
CA SER A 65 6.37 5.88 10.33
C SER A 65 5.52 5.45 9.14
N PHE A 66 4.71 4.41 9.30
CA PHE A 66 3.92 3.87 8.19
C PHE A 66 2.82 4.85 7.77
N GLU A 67 2.76 5.10 6.47
CA GLU A 67 1.75 5.92 5.81
C GLU A 67 1.26 5.26 4.53
N TYR A 68 -0.06 5.32 4.31
CA TYR A 68 -0.65 5.03 3.01
C TYR A 68 -0.45 6.24 2.10
N ILE A 69 -0.07 6.00 0.84
CA ILE A 69 0.13 7.06 -0.15
C ILE A 69 -1.10 7.11 -1.06
N GLU A 70 -1.10 6.32 -2.14
CA GLU A 70 -2.24 6.14 -3.05
C GLU A 70 -2.02 4.88 -3.92
N ASP A 71 -3.00 4.47 -4.72
CA ASP A 71 -2.91 3.36 -5.67
C ASP A 71 -2.49 2.00 -5.08
N GLY A 72 -2.63 1.83 -3.77
CA GLY A 72 -2.19 0.65 -3.03
C GLY A 72 -0.72 0.67 -2.62
N TYR A 73 0.00 1.76 -2.93
CA TYR A 73 1.33 2.03 -2.38
C TYR A 73 1.24 2.63 -0.98
N ALA A 74 2.18 2.22 -0.15
CA ALA A 74 2.42 2.75 1.17
C ALA A 74 3.93 2.81 1.40
N LYS A 75 4.37 3.53 2.42
CA LYS A 75 5.77 3.53 2.82
C LYS A 75 5.91 3.62 4.34
N ASP A 76 7.06 3.21 4.82
CA ASP A 76 7.60 3.69 6.08
C ASP A 76 8.93 4.41 5.80
N ASN A 77 9.66 4.81 6.84
CA ASN A 77 10.92 5.51 6.65
C ASN A 77 11.96 4.69 5.84
N TRP A 78 11.87 3.36 5.83
CA TRP A 78 12.89 2.44 5.32
C TRP A 78 12.46 1.61 4.12
N ARG A 79 11.16 1.43 3.88
CA ARG A 79 10.63 0.52 2.87
C ARG A 79 9.43 1.12 2.14
N ILE A 80 9.28 0.71 0.88
CA ILE A 80 8.05 0.90 0.09
C ILE A 80 7.26 -0.39 0.06
N PHE A 81 5.94 -0.28 0.14
CA PHE A 81 5.02 -1.40 0.14
C PHE A 81 3.99 -1.25 -0.98
N TYR A 82 3.60 -2.37 -1.59
CA TYR A 82 2.46 -2.46 -2.49
C TYR A 82 1.53 -3.58 -2.04
N ARG A 83 0.31 -3.21 -1.67
CA ARG A 83 -0.73 -4.12 -1.16
C ARG A 83 -0.20 -5.13 -0.13
N GLY A 84 0.57 -4.63 0.84
CA GLY A 84 1.16 -5.43 1.90
C GLY A 84 2.48 -6.13 1.58
N ASN A 85 3.01 -6.01 0.35
CA ASN A 85 4.28 -6.61 -0.05
C ASN A 85 5.40 -5.56 -0.11
N ILE A 86 6.59 -5.89 0.39
CA ILE A 86 7.76 -5.02 0.33
C ILE A 86 8.31 -4.96 -1.10
N LEU A 87 8.62 -3.75 -1.58
CA LEU A 87 9.42 -3.52 -2.78
C LEU A 87 10.90 -3.46 -2.35
N GLY A 88 11.56 -4.61 -2.33
CA GLY A 88 12.88 -4.77 -1.69
C GLY A 88 13.96 -3.81 -2.17
N ASP A 89 13.97 -3.45 -3.46
CA ASP A 89 14.98 -2.60 -4.05
C ASP A 89 14.52 -1.15 -4.29
N ALA A 90 13.34 -0.78 -3.78
CA ALA A 90 12.82 0.57 -3.97
C ALA A 90 13.52 1.58 -3.06
N ALA A 91 14.02 2.66 -3.66
CA ALA A 91 14.71 3.69 -2.92
C ALA A 91 13.72 4.74 -2.36
N VAL A 92 13.37 4.57 -1.09
CA VAL A 92 12.33 5.36 -0.37
C VAL A 92 12.49 6.86 -0.55
N LEU A 93 13.70 7.39 -0.38
CA LEU A 93 13.98 8.83 -0.44
C LEU A 93 13.64 9.47 -1.79
N SER A 94 13.63 8.69 -2.87
CA SER A 94 13.36 9.18 -4.23
C SER A 94 12.06 8.63 -4.83
N PHE A 95 11.31 7.83 -4.05
CA PHE A 95 10.12 7.16 -4.55
C PHE A 95 9.00 8.16 -4.82
N LYS A 96 8.44 8.10 -6.03
CA LYS A 96 7.40 8.99 -6.54
C LYS A 96 6.34 8.18 -7.26
N LEU A 97 5.09 8.53 -6.99
CA LEU A 97 3.95 8.01 -7.73
C LEU A 97 3.76 8.85 -8.98
N LEU A 98 3.45 8.16 -10.08
CA LEU A 98 3.25 8.77 -11.39
C LEU A 98 1.77 8.72 -11.82
N GLY A 99 0.96 7.87 -11.17
CA GLY A 99 -0.47 7.69 -11.42
C GLY A 99 -0.82 6.37 -12.12
N ASP A 100 -2.07 5.94 -11.96
CA ASP A 100 -2.62 4.68 -12.51
C ASP A 100 -1.79 3.43 -12.13
N GLY A 101 -1.23 3.45 -10.92
CA GLY A 101 -0.37 2.40 -10.39
C GLY A 101 1.09 2.43 -10.86
N TYR A 102 1.48 3.40 -11.71
CA TYR A 102 2.90 3.64 -12.00
C TYR A 102 3.58 4.38 -10.85
N ALA A 103 4.79 3.96 -10.57
CA ALA A 103 5.67 4.60 -9.60
C ALA A 103 7.12 4.49 -10.08
N LYS A 104 8.00 5.33 -9.57
CA LYS A 104 9.43 5.21 -9.81
C LYS A 104 10.24 5.69 -8.62
N ASP A 105 11.47 5.21 -8.53
CA ASP A 105 12.54 5.87 -7.78
C ASP A 105 13.57 6.42 -8.78
N ASN A 106 14.73 6.89 -8.33
CA ASN A 106 15.75 7.43 -9.25
C ASN A 106 16.35 6.38 -10.20
N TRP A 107 16.17 5.08 -9.92
CA TRP A 107 16.84 3.98 -10.62
C TRP A 107 15.86 3.00 -11.30
N ARG A 108 14.66 2.86 -10.75
CA ARG A 108 13.70 1.80 -11.11
C ARG A 108 12.31 2.37 -11.34
N VAL A 109 11.56 1.68 -12.18
CA VAL A 109 10.15 1.99 -12.46
C VAL A 109 9.30 0.77 -12.10
N TYR A 110 8.16 1.02 -11.50
CA TYR A 110 7.23 0.00 -11.04
C TYR A 110 5.85 0.23 -11.63
N TYR A 111 5.14 -0.86 -11.90
CA TYR A 111 3.70 -0.85 -12.17
C TYR A 111 3.02 -1.80 -11.19
N LYS A 112 2.15 -1.25 -10.33
CA LYS A 112 1.43 -2.01 -9.31
C LYS A 112 2.36 -2.92 -8.48
N GLY A 113 3.46 -2.35 -8.00
CA GLY A 113 4.49 -3.04 -7.21
C GLY A 113 5.45 -3.93 -8.01
N ALA A 114 5.18 -4.19 -9.29
CA ALA A 114 6.07 -4.99 -10.14
C ALA A 114 7.10 -4.12 -10.84
N LEU A 115 8.38 -4.50 -10.74
CA LEU A 115 9.48 -3.85 -11.47
C LEU A 115 9.26 -3.97 -12.99
N ILE A 116 9.28 -2.84 -13.69
CA ILE A 116 9.32 -2.79 -15.15
C ILE A 116 10.78 -2.91 -15.57
N LYS A 117 11.16 -4.11 -16.03
CA LYS A 117 12.54 -4.37 -16.47
C LYS A 117 12.90 -3.46 -17.65
N ASP A 118 14.15 -3.00 -17.63
CA ASP A 118 14.77 -2.21 -18.69
C ASP A 118 14.08 -0.84 -18.97
N ALA A 119 13.21 -0.37 -18.09
CA ALA A 119 12.65 0.97 -18.16
C ALA A 119 13.65 2.00 -17.65
N SER A 120 13.79 3.11 -18.37
CA SER A 120 14.67 4.19 -17.93
C SER A 120 13.95 5.13 -16.98
N ALA A 121 14.20 4.98 -15.67
CA ALA A 121 13.58 5.79 -14.62
C ALA A 121 13.81 7.30 -14.79
N SER A 122 14.98 7.71 -15.32
CA SER A 122 15.34 9.11 -15.52
C SER A 122 14.44 9.81 -16.56
N SER A 123 13.99 9.08 -17.58
CA SER A 123 13.11 9.59 -18.64
C SER A 123 11.68 9.06 -18.58
N PHE A 124 11.35 8.24 -17.58
CA PHE A 124 10.03 7.61 -17.50
C PHE A 124 8.95 8.63 -17.15
N GLU A 125 7.92 8.67 -17.98
CA GLU A 125 6.78 9.58 -17.92
C GLU A 125 5.48 8.78 -18.05
N TYR A 126 4.59 8.91 -17.06
CA TYR A 126 3.21 8.48 -17.20
C TYR A 126 2.46 9.45 -18.13
N VAL A 127 1.70 8.92 -19.08
CA VAL A 127 0.96 9.71 -20.06
C VAL A 127 -0.52 9.82 -19.66
N LYS A 128 -1.29 8.75 -19.86
CA LYS A 128 -2.70 8.60 -19.41
C LYS A 128 -3.22 7.20 -19.70
N ASN A 129 -4.27 6.77 -19.00
CA ASN A 129 -5.03 5.55 -19.30
C ASN A 129 -4.14 4.29 -19.41
N GLY A 130 -3.19 4.14 -18.49
CA GLY A 130 -2.24 3.02 -18.44
C GLY A 130 -1.06 3.15 -19.40
N TYR A 131 -1.03 4.17 -20.26
CA TYR A 131 0.11 4.44 -21.12
C TYR A 131 1.19 5.23 -20.38
N ALA A 132 2.42 4.78 -20.56
CA ALA A 132 3.62 5.48 -20.14
C ALA A 132 4.69 5.34 -21.23
N LYS A 133 5.76 6.12 -21.14
CA LYS A 133 6.89 6.04 -22.06
C LYS A 133 8.19 6.35 -21.33
N ASP A 134 9.29 5.92 -21.92
CA ASP A 134 10.60 6.51 -21.71
C ASP A 134 11.17 6.94 -23.07
N ASN A 135 12.43 7.38 -23.13
CA ASN A 135 13.03 7.84 -24.40
C ASN A 135 13.14 6.75 -25.47
N TRP A 136 13.02 5.47 -25.11
CA TRP A 136 13.25 4.33 -26.01
C TRP A 136 11.99 3.51 -26.28
N ARG A 137 11.03 3.49 -25.34
CA ARG A 137 9.92 2.54 -25.34
C ARG A 137 8.62 3.17 -24.88
N ARG A 138 7.52 2.59 -25.35
CA ARG A 138 6.18 2.83 -24.80
C ARG A 138 5.77 1.65 -23.94
N TYR A 139 5.00 1.93 -22.91
CA TYR A 139 4.51 0.95 -21.96
C TYR A 139 2.99 1.06 -21.87
N TYR A 140 2.33 -0.09 -21.79
CA TYR A 140 0.92 -0.18 -21.45
C TYR A 140 0.78 -1.09 -20.22
N LYS A 141 0.31 -0.51 -19.11
CA LYS A 141 0.14 -1.19 -17.82
C LYS A 141 1.36 -2.02 -17.42
N GLY A 142 2.54 -1.39 -17.49
CA GLY A 142 3.82 -1.99 -17.12
C GLY A 142 4.45 -2.90 -18.19
N ARG A 143 3.78 -3.15 -19.32
CA ARG A 143 4.33 -3.97 -20.40
C ARG A 143 4.93 -3.10 -21.49
N ALA A 144 6.20 -3.30 -21.80
CA ALA A 144 6.86 -2.63 -22.92
C ALA A 144 6.25 -3.10 -24.24
N SER A 145 5.91 -2.16 -25.12
CA SER A 145 5.67 -2.41 -26.53
C SER A 145 6.98 -2.15 -27.28
N LYS A 146 7.41 -3.13 -28.07
CA LYS A 146 8.45 -2.90 -29.08
C LYS A 146 7.79 -2.28 -30.31
N TYR A 147 8.51 -1.39 -30.97
CA TYR A 147 8.27 -1.10 -32.39
C TYR A 147 8.94 -2.19 -33.22
#